data_AF-A0A0F9DY14-F1
#
_entry.id   AF-A0A0F9DY14-F1
#
_cell.length_a   1.000
_cell.length_b   1.000
_cell.length_c   1.000
_cell.angle_alpha   90.00
_cell.angle_beta   90.00
_cell.angle_gamma   90.00
#
_symmetry.space_group_name_H-M   'P 1'
#
loop_
_entity.id
_entity.type
_entity.pdbx_description
1 polymer ?
#
loop_
_entity_poly.entity_id
_entity_poly.type
_entity_poly.pdbx_seq_one_letter_code
_entity_poly.pdbx_strand_id
1 'polypeptide(L)'
;AIEEVVQVLDFGAKKYSPNGWRNIKEEDLPKLLGAALRHIFAYMRGEEVDKQTGVTHIAHATCDLLFLQELKYIIKERENGSKENKEDLTTSV
;
A
#
# COMPACT_ATOMS: atom_id res chain seq x y z
N ALA A 1 -17.27 -6.77 -5.88
CA ALA A 1 -15.92 -7.22 -5.46
C ALA A 1 -14.88 -6.11 -5.63
N ILE A 2 -14.42 -5.79 -6.84
CA ILE A 2 -13.41 -4.71 -7.04
C ILE A 2 -13.93 -3.33 -6.63
N GLU A 3 -15.23 -3.05 -6.81
CA GLU A 3 -15.85 -1.78 -6.42
C GLU A 3 -15.64 -1.43 -4.94
N GLU A 4 -15.70 -2.40 -4.03
CA GLU A 4 -15.47 -2.17 -2.59
C GLU A 4 -14.01 -1.79 -2.31
N VAL A 5 -13.06 -2.40 -3.02
CA VAL A 5 -11.63 -2.04 -2.91
C VAL A 5 -11.42 -0.60 -3.40
N VAL A 6 -12.11 -0.20 -4.47
CA VAL A 6 -12.08 1.19 -4.96
C VAL A 6 -12.70 2.15 -3.94
N GLN A 7 -13.76 1.76 -3.22
CA GLN A 7 -14.32 2.57 -2.14
C GLN A 7 -13.32 2.77 -0.99
N VAL A 8 -12.55 1.73 -0.61
CA VAL A 8 -11.46 1.88 0.38
C VAL A 8 -10.39 2.85 -0.12
N LEU A 9 -9.98 2.72 -1.38
CA LEU A 9 -9.01 3.62 -2.00
C LEU A 9 -9.50 5.08 -1.98
N ASP A 10 -10.75 5.32 -2.36
CA ASP A 10 -11.36 6.67 -2.34
C ASP A 10 -11.48 7.22 -0.93
N PHE A 11 -11.87 6.38 0.04
CA PHE A 11 -11.87 6.75 1.46
C PHE A 11 -10.48 7.18 1.93
N GLY A 12 -9.44 6.40 1.60
CA GLY A 12 -8.05 6.71 1.93
C GLY A 12 -7.55 8.00 1.25
N ALA A 13 -7.92 8.21 -0.01
CA ALA A 13 -7.57 9.41 -0.76
C ALA A 13 -8.17 10.68 -0.13
N LYS A 14 -9.41 10.61 0.36
CA LYS A 14 -10.08 11.70 1.09
C LYS A 14 -9.50 11.93 2.47
N LYS A 15 -9.14 10.85 3.20
CA LYS A 15 -8.64 10.92 4.58
C LYS A 15 -7.20 11.39 4.68
N TYR A 16 -6.33 10.96 3.76
CA TYR A 16 -4.88 11.21 3.86
C TYR A 16 -4.38 12.11 2.73
N SER A 17 -4.49 11.65 1.48
CA SER A 17 -4.24 12.42 0.27
C SER A 17 -4.39 11.51 -0.95
N PRO A 18 -4.80 12.05 -2.12
CA PRO A 18 -4.73 11.31 -3.37
C PRO A 18 -3.31 10.79 -3.62
N ASN A 19 -3.18 9.49 -3.88
CA ASN A 19 -1.91 8.82 -4.21
C ASN A 19 -0.82 8.88 -3.12
N GLY A 20 -1.10 9.35 -1.90
CA GLY A 20 -0.10 9.48 -0.84
C GLY A 20 0.59 8.16 -0.46
N TRP A 21 -0.10 7.04 -0.65
CA TRP A 21 0.45 5.69 -0.43
C TRP A 21 1.70 5.40 -1.27
N ARG A 22 1.91 6.05 -2.43
CA ARG A 22 3.11 5.87 -3.29
C ARG A 22 4.40 6.44 -2.70
N ASN A 23 4.28 7.24 -1.63
CA ASN A 23 5.40 7.87 -0.95
C ASN A 23 5.81 7.12 0.33
N ILE A 24 5.14 6.00 0.65
CA ILE A 24 5.54 5.13 1.74
C ILE A 24 6.94 4.57 1.43
N LYS A 25 7.83 4.65 2.43
CA LYS A 25 9.21 4.18 2.31
C LYS A 25 9.32 2.69 2.63
N GLU A 26 10.46 2.10 2.28
CA GLU A 26 10.68 0.67 2.49
C GLU A 26 10.57 0.27 3.96
N GLU A 27 11.12 1.08 4.87
CA GLU A 27 11.06 0.86 6.31
C GLU A 27 9.63 0.86 6.88
N ASP A 28 8.67 1.42 6.13
CA ASP A 28 7.27 1.55 6.51
C ASP A 28 6.36 0.46 5.89
N LEU A 29 6.87 -0.37 4.96
CA LEU A 29 6.07 -1.46 4.36
C LEU A 29 5.45 -2.43 5.40
N PRO A 30 6.12 -2.78 6.52
CA PRO A 30 5.49 -3.61 7.55
C PRO A 30 4.21 -3.00 8.14
N LYS A 31 4.03 -1.68 8.07
CA LYS A 31 2.80 -1.01 8.55
C LYS A 31 1.59 -1.34 7.67
N LEU A 32 1.79 -1.49 6.35
CA LEU A 32 0.73 -1.92 5.43
C LEU A 32 0.33 -3.37 5.67
N LEU A 33 1.32 -4.26 5.86
CA LEU A 33 1.04 -5.65 6.23
C LEU A 33 0.30 -5.73 7.57
N GLY A 34 0.72 -4.95 8.56
CA GLY A 34 0.03 -4.85 9.84
C GLY A 34 -1.40 -4.33 9.72
N ALA A 35 -1.68 -3.40 8.80
CA ALA A 35 -3.03 -2.94 8.50
C ALA A 35 -3.90 -4.04 7.88
N ALA A 36 -3.40 -4.72 6.85
CA ALA A 36 -4.08 -5.84 6.22
C ALA A 36 -4.43 -6.94 7.24
N LEU A 37 -3.47 -7.31 8.10
CA LEU A 37 -3.66 -8.33 9.13
C LEU A 37 -4.73 -7.93 10.16
N ARG A 38 -4.84 -6.65 10.54
CA ARG A 38 -5.91 -6.20 11.45
C ARG A 38 -7.29 -6.42 10.85
N HIS A 39 -7.48 -6.14 9.56
CA HIS A 39 -8.75 -6.38 8.88
C HIS A 39 -9.01 -7.88 8.68
N ILE A 40 -7.99 -8.66 8.32
CA ILE A 40 -8.11 -10.14 8.23
C ILE A 40 -8.54 -10.72 9.57
N PHE A 41 -7.92 -10.33 10.69
CA PHE A 41 -8.30 -10.84 12.00
C PHE A 41 -9.69 -10.40 12.45
N ALA A 42 -10.14 -9.20 12.07
CA ALA A 42 -11.52 -8.78 12.32
C ALA A 42 -12.53 -9.67 11.57
N TYR A 43 -12.26 -9.92 10.28
CA TYR A 43 -13.05 -10.86 9.49
C TYR A 43 -13.07 -12.28 10.09
N MET A 44 -11.91 -12.79 10.52
CA MET A 44 -11.82 -14.10 11.19
C MET A 44 -12.61 -14.18 12.51
N ARG A 45 -12.90 -13.04 13.16
CA ARG A 45 -13.75 -12.96 14.35
C ARG A 45 -15.25 -12.79 14.02
N GLY A 46 -15.63 -12.79 12.75
CA GLY A 46 -17.00 -12.60 12.30
C GLY A 46 -17.42 -11.14 12.13
N GLU A 47 -16.48 -10.20 12.10
CA GLU A 47 -16.77 -8.81 11.72
C GLU A 47 -16.75 -8.70 10.18
N GLU A 48 -17.90 -8.40 9.56
CA GLU A 48 -17.99 -8.30 8.09
C GLU A 48 -17.47 -6.95 7.56
N VAL A 49 -17.80 -5.86 8.25
CA VAL A 49 -17.53 -4.49 7.80
C VAL A 49 -16.75 -3.68 8.84
N ASP A 50 -15.81 -2.87 8.35
CA ASP A 50 -15.07 -1.93 9.17
C ASP A 50 -16.00 -0.80 9.65
N LYS A 51 -16.03 -0.55 10.95
CA LYS A 51 -16.95 0.42 11.57
C LYS A 51 -16.69 1.87 11.17
N GLN A 52 -15.45 2.20 10.77
CA GLN A 52 -15.08 3.56 10.41
C GLN A 52 -15.58 3.92 9.02
N THR A 53 -15.59 2.95 8.10
CA THR A 53 -15.84 3.17 6.68
C THR A 53 -17.15 2.56 6.18
N GLY A 54 -17.69 1.57 6.88
CA GLY A 54 -18.82 0.77 6.41
C GLY A 54 -18.47 -0.20 5.27
N VAL A 55 -17.20 -0.34 4.91
CA VAL A 55 -16.72 -1.20 3.82
C VAL A 55 -16.19 -2.52 4.38
N THR A 56 -16.26 -3.60 3.60
CA THR A 56 -15.89 -4.95 4.05
C THR A 56 -14.43 -5.03 4.52
N HIS A 57 -14.17 -5.78 5.58
CA HIS A 57 -12.80 -5.99 6.07
C HIS A 57 -11.90 -6.61 5.00
N ILE A 58 -12.43 -7.51 4.17
CA ILE A 58 -11.70 -8.13 3.08
C ILE A 58 -11.30 -7.09 2.01
N ALA A 59 -12.15 -6.13 1.68
CA ALA A 59 -11.79 -5.07 0.76
C ALA A 59 -10.64 -4.19 1.30
N HIS A 60 -10.66 -3.87 2.60
CA HIS A 60 -9.54 -3.15 3.25
C HIS A 60 -8.23 -3.94 3.17
N ALA A 61 -8.26 -5.20 3.58
CA ALA A 61 -7.09 -6.06 3.52
C ALA A 61 -6.55 -6.20 2.09
N THR A 62 -7.44 -6.30 1.10
CA THR A 62 -7.06 -6.37 -0.32
C THR A 62 -6.40 -5.08 -0.79
N CYS A 63 -6.97 -3.92 -0.43
CA CYS A 63 -6.38 -2.62 -0.77
C CYS A 63 -4.97 -2.46 -0.18
N ASP A 64 -4.78 -2.81 1.09
CA ASP A 64 -3.49 -2.74 1.77
C ASP A 64 -2.44 -3.66 1.11
N LEU A 65 -2.84 -4.88 0.73
CA LEU A 65 -1.96 -5.83 0.05
C LEU A 65 -1.60 -5.38 -1.38
N LEU A 66 -2.52 -4.73 -2.09
CA LEU A 66 -2.24 -4.15 -3.41
C LEU A 66 -1.21 -3.02 -3.30
N PHE A 67 -1.36 -2.12 -2.32
CA PHE A 67 -0.35 -1.08 -2.08
C PHE A 67 1.01 -1.67 -1.73
N LEU A 68 1.04 -2.68 -0.84
CA LEU A 68 2.27 -3.36 -0.48
C LEU A 68 2.94 -4.00 -1.71
N GLN A 69 2.17 -4.68 -2.55
CA GLN A 69 2.70 -5.31 -3.76
C GLN A 69 3.26 -4.28 -4.74
N GLU A 70 2.53 -3.19 -4.99
CA GLU A 70 2.95 -2.14 -5.91
C GLU A 70 4.20 -1.41 -5.41
N LEU A 71 4.24 -1.07 -4.12
CA LEU A 71 5.39 -0.37 -3.54
C LEU A 71 6.68 -1.19 -3.63
N LYS A 72 6.61 -2.53 -3.56
CA LYS A 72 7.78 -3.39 -3.78
C LYS A 72 8.37 -3.23 -5.19
N TYR A 73 7.55 -3.00 -6.21
CA TYR A 73 8.04 -2.70 -7.56
C TYR A 73 8.62 -1.29 -7.64
N ILE A 74 7.86 -0.29 -7.17
CA ILE A 74 8.27 1.12 -7.18
C ILE A 74 9.62 1.34 -6.46
N ILE A 75 9.80 0.74 -5.29
CA ILE A 75 11.04 0.88 -4.52
C ILE A 75 12.20 0.25 -5.27
N LYS A 76 12.03 -0.98 -5.79
CA LYS A 76 13.05 -1.66 -6.57
C LYS A 76 13.47 -0.87 -7.81
N GLU A 77 12.51 -0.24 -8.51
CA GLU A 77 12.79 0.63 -9.66
C GLU A 77 13.61 1.86 -9.26
N ARG A 78 13.25 2.50 -8.14
CA ARG A 78 14.01 3.66 -7.60
C ARG A 78 15.45 3.28 -7.23
N GLU A 79 15.65 2.09 -6.65
CA GLU A 79 16.98 1.60 -6.32
C GLU A 79 17.83 1.31 -7.56
N ASN A 80 17.23 0.69 -8.59
CA ASN A 80 17.93 0.39 -9.84
C ASN A 80 18.38 1.67 -10.56
N GLY A 81 17.48 2.65 -10.74
CA GLY A 81 17.85 3.92 -11.37
C GLY A 81 18.87 4.72 -10.56
N SER A 82 18.90 4.54 -9.24
CA SER A 82 19.93 5.17 -8.38
C SER A 82 21.32 4.54 -8.54
N LYS A 83 21.40 3.26 -8.92
CA LYS A 83 22.67 2.57 -9.20
C LYS A 83 23.22 2.97 -10.56
N GLU A 84 22.38 2.99 -11.59
CA GLU A 84 22.75 3.41 -12.95
C GLU A 84 23.31 4.84 -12.96
N ASN A 85 22.63 5.80 -12.33
CA ASN A 85 23.10 7.18 -12.22
C ASN A 85 24.46 7.32 -11.50
N LYS A 86 24.79 6.43 -10.55
CA LYS A 86 26.09 6.45 -9.87
C LYS A 86 27.20 5.89 -10.75
N GLU A 87 26.92 4.85 -11.54
CA GLU A 87 27.88 4.25 -12.47
C GLU A 87 28.26 5.23 -13.61
N ASP A 88 27.29 5.95 -14.17
CA ASP A 88 27.53 6.98 -15.19
C ASP A 88 28.40 8.14 -14.68
N LEU A 89 28.20 8.56 -13.42
CA LEU A 89 29.03 9.57 -12.76
C LEU A 89 30.46 9.10 -12.49
N THR A 90 30.67 7.80 -12.25
CA THR A 90 32.01 7.23 -11.99
C THR A 90 32.80 6.88 -13.24
N THR A 91 32.13 6.64 -14.36
CA THR A 91 32.78 6.26 -15.64
C THR A 91 33.07 7.45 -16.55
N SER A 92 32.53 8.64 -16.23
CA SER A 92 32.77 9.90 -16.94
C SER A 92 34.01 10.68 -16.45
N VAL A 93 34.92 10.03 -15.71
CA VAL A 93 36.19 10.60 -15.18
C VAL A 93 37.37 9.81 -15.72
#